data_AF-A0A4Z0ZHB3-F1
#
_entry.id   AF-A0A4Z0ZHB3-F1
#
_cell.length_a   1.000
_cell.length_b   1.000
_cell.length_c   1.000
_cell.angle_alpha   90.00
_cell.angle_beta   90.00
_cell.angle_gamma   90.00
#
_symmetry.space_group_name_H-M   'P 1'
#
loop_
_entity.id
_entity.type
_entity.pdbx_description
1 polymer ?
#
loop_
_entity_poly.entity_id
_entity_poly.type
_entity_poly.pdbx_seq_one_letter_code
_entity_poly.pdbx_strand_id
1 'polypeptide(L)'
;MADNGSRSPQDGDSTQGIGPDERPRLTEEEKKQNHIASEQKRREAIRSGFDRLCDLVPGLEGQGRSEGVVLNRTVAFIREQLVRRRELVLATEARGEHVSKELREPLEILARLEERDRQRELNGEREANGDDS
;
A
#
# COMPACT_ATOMS: atom_id res chain seq x y z
N MET A 1 23.57 -49.27 19.36
CA MET A 1 22.63 -48.29 18.77
C MET A 1 22.77 -47.00 19.56
N ALA A 2 22.81 -45.88 18.85
CA ALA A 2 23.40 -44.61 19.28
C ALA A 2 22.65 -43.88 20.40
N ASP A 3 23.44 -43.26 21.28
CA ASP A 3 23.07 -42.16 22.18
C ASP A 3 23.12 -40.84 21.39
N ASN A 4 22.15 -39.93 21.62
CA ASN A 4 22.21 -38.57 21.10
C ASN A 4 21.65 -37.59 22.14
N GLY A 5 22.50 -37.23 23.10
CA GLY A 5 22.29 -36.16 24.06
C GLY A 5 22.42 -34.77 23.43
N SER A 6 21.53 -33.89 23.87
CA SER A 6 21.50 -32.44 23.66
C SER A 6 22.85 -31.74 23.89
N ARG A 7 23.21 -30.77 23.04
CA ARG A 7 24.14 -29.69 23.40
C ARG A 7 23.74 -28.35 22.79
N SER A 8 23.47 -27.40 23.68
CA SER A 8 23.29 -25.98 23.42
C SER A 8 24.57 -25.34 22.83
N PRO A 9 24.47 -24.28 22.01
CA PRO A 9 25.65 -23.61 21.48
C PRO A 9 26.31 -22.75 22.57
N GLN A 10 27.62 -22.87 22.62
CA GLN A 10 28.55 -22.38 23.61
C GLN A 10 28.93 -20.92 23.29
N ASP A 11 28.83 -20.02 24.27
CA ASP A 11 29.41 -18.68 24.24
C ASP A 11 30.94 -18.78 24.10
N GLY A 12 31.45 -18.35 22.96
CA GLY A 12 32.88 -18.25 22.67
C GLY A 12 33.37 -16.82 22.85
N ASP A 13 33.99 -16.55 23.99
CA ASP A 13 34.90 -15.42 24.17
C ASP A 13 36.16 -15.64 23.32
N SER A 14 36.42 -14.72 22.38
CA SER A 14 37.70 -14.63 21.69
C SER A 14 38.03 -13.18 21.41
N THR A 15 38.90 -12.65 22.27
CA THR A 15 39.61 -11.39 22.11
C THR A 15 40.70 -11.53 21.04
N GLN A 16 40.60 -10.78 19.92
CA GLN A 16 41.68 -10.12 19.16
C GLN A 16 41.33 -9.96 17.67
N GLY A 17 41.27 -8.69 17.23
CA GLY A 17 41.18 -8.29 15.82
C GLY A 17 40.87 -6.80 15.71
N ILE A 18 41.89 -5.93 15.83
CA ILE A 18 41.75 -4.52 15.46
C ILE A 18 42.13 -4.42 13.98
N GLY A 19 41.13 -4.52 13.10
CA GLY A 19 41.21 -4.11 11.70
C GLY A 19 40.42 -2.82 11.48
N PRO A 20 40.90 -1.84 10.68
CA PRO A 20 40.24 -0.54 10.52
C PRO A 20 38.95 -0.56 9.69
N ASP A 21 38.30 -1.72 9.55
CA ASP A 21 37.07 -1.87 8.75
C ASP A 21 36.01 -2.77 9.41
N GLU A 22 36.17 -3.07 10.70
CA GLU A 22 35.13 -3.77 11.46
C GLU A 22 34.22 -2.75 12.14
N ARG A 23 33.15 -2.37 11.42
CA ARG A 23 31.96 -1.86 12.08
C ARG A 23 31.60 -2.87 13.19
N PRO A 24 31.66 -2.48 14.49
CA PRO A 24 31.38 -3.40 15.56
C PRO A 24 29.99 -4.02 15.34
N ARG A 25 29.90 -5.35 15.49
CA ARG A 25 28.59 -6.03 15.48
C ARG A 25 27.76 -5.39 16.59
N LEU A 26 26.61 -4.82 16.22
CA LEU A 26 25.71 -4.14 17.14
C LEU A 26 25.47 -5.04 18.37
N THR A 27 25.70 -4.51 19.55
CA THR A 27 25.36 -5.16 20.82
C THR A 27 23.86 -5.46 20.87
N GLU A 28 23.43 -6.41 21.69
CA GLU A 28 22.00 -6.73 21.83
C GLU A 28 21.16 -5.50 22.25
N GLU A 29 21.73 -4.62 23.08
CA GLU A 29 21.10 -3.35 23.45
C GLU A 29 21.03 -2.38 22.26
N GLU A 30 22.11 -2.22 21.49
CA GLU A 30 22.11 -1.38 20.28
C GLU A 30 21.14 -1.89 19.21
N LYS A 31 21.03 -3.21 19.02
CA LYS A 31 20.04 -3.81 18.12
C LYS A 31 18.62 -3.48 18.55
N LYS A 32 18.33 -3.57 19.85
CA LYS A 32 17.01 -3.25 20.41
C LYS A 32 16.67 -1.77 20.22
N GLN A 33 17.62 -0.87 20.49
CA GLN A 33 17.43 0.56 20.25
C GLN A 33 17.22 0.88 18.77
N ASN A 34 18.02 0.26 17.88
CA ASN A 34 17.89 0.45 16.44
C ASN A 34 16.55 -0.07 15.90
N HIS A 35 16.06 -1.19 16.40
CA HIS A 35 14.75 -1.73 16.05
C HIS A 35 13.63 -0.76 16.45
N ILE A 36 13.66 -0.24 17.68
CA ILE A 36 12.67 0.74 18.16
C ILE A 36 12.70 2.01 17.28
N ALA A 37 13.89 2.55 17.02
CA ALA A 37 14.06 3.74 16.19
C ALA A 37 13.57 3.53 14.75
N SER A 38 13.91 2.39 14.15
CA SER A 38 13.48 2.04 12.79
C SER A 38 11.97 1.90 12.68
N GLU A 39 11.33 1.27 13.67
CA GLU A 39 9.87 1.12 13.70
C GLU A 39 9.18 2.46 13.97
N GLN A 40 9.72 3.32 14.84
CA GLN A 40 9.19 4.66 15.05
C GLN A 40 9.24 5.48 13.74
N LYS A 41 10.39 5.51 13.07
CA LYS A 41 10.54 6.18 11.78
C LYS A 41 9.58 5.63 10.73
N ARG A 42 9.40 4.31 10.67
CA ARG A 42 8.43 3.66 9.79
C ARG A 42 7.00 4.14 10.07
N ARG A 43 6.59 4.20 11.35
CA ARG A 43 5.25 4.67 11.75
C ARG A 43 5.04 6.15 11.44
N GLU A 44 6.04 6.98 11.66
CA GLU A 44 5.99 8.41 11.32
C GLU A 44 5.83 8.62 9.81
N ALA A 45 6.57 7.86 8.98
CA ALA A 45 6.41 7.91 7.54
C ALA A 45 5.00 7.50 7.08
N ILE A 46 4.43 6.45 7.69
CA ILE A 46 3.05 6.02 7.40
C ILE A 46 2.05 7.13 7.75
N ARG A 47 2.14 7.71 8.94
CA ARG A 47 1.24 8.81 9.37
C ARG A 47 1.32 10.01 8.44
N SER A 48 2.54 10.43 8.09
CA SER A 48 2.74 11.52 7.13
C SER A 48 2.12 11.22 5.76
N GLY A 49 2.14 9.94 5.32
CA GLY A 49 1.44 9.50 4.12
C GLY A 49 -0.08 9.68 4.21
N PHE A 50 -0.69 9.32 5.35
CA PHE A 50 -2.12 9.52 5.60
C PHE A 50 -2.51 11.00 5.70
N ASP A 51 -1.70 11.82 6.35
CA ASP A 51 -1.92 13.27 6.42
C ASP A 51 -1.94 13.87 5.00
N ARG A 52 -0.97 13.47 4.15
CA ARG A 52 -0.91 13.91 2.76
C ARG A 52 -2.11 13.45 1.93
N LEU A 53 -2.68 12.28 2.21
CA LEU A 53 -3.93 11.85 1.57
C LEU A 53 -5.11 12.73 2.00
N CYS A 54 -5.17 13.12 3.27
CA CYS A 54 -6.22 14.00 3.78
C CYS A 54 -6.14 15.40 3.14
N ASP A 55 -4.94 15.88 2.83
CA ASP A 55 -4.75 17.17 2.15
C ASP A 55 -5.19 17.15 0.66
N LEU A 56 -5.04 16.00 0.00
CA LEU A 56 -5.32 15.86 -1.43
C LEU A 56 -6.77 15.49 -1.75
N VAL A 57 -7.43 14.76 -0.85
CA VAL A 57 -8.75 14.18 -1.09
C VAL A 57 -9.82 15.06 -0.43
N PRO A 58 -10.71 15.68 -1.23
CA PRO A 58 -11.73 16.59 -0.69
C PRO A 58 -12.65 15.94 0.34
N GLY A 59 -12.84 16.63 1.47
CA GLY A 59 -13.72 16.21 2.56
C GLY A 59 -13.08 15.26 3.58
N LEU A 60 -11.75 15.09 3.56
CA LEU A 60 -11.00 14.33 4.55
C LEU A 60 -10.24 15.21 5.56
N GLU A 61 -10.48 16.53 5.57
CA GLU A 61 -9.75 17.44 6.47
C GLU A 61 -9.98 17.04 7.94
N GLY A 62 -8.90 16.75 8.66
CA GLY A 62 -8.97 16.34 10.07
C GLY A 62 -9.34 14.86 10.31
N GLN A 63 -9.52 14.04 9.27
CA GLN A 63 -9.86 12.61 9.40
C GLN A 63 -8.65 11.65 9.39
N GLY A 64 -7.41 12.16 9.47
CA GLY A 64 -6.18 11.37 9.38
C GLY A 64 -6.00 10.25 10.41
N ARG A 65 -6.87 10.17 11.42
CA ARG A 65 -6.86 9.09 12.43
C ARG A 65 -7.72 7.87 12.09
N SER A 66 -8.52 7.93 11.02
CA SER A 66 -9.39 6.83 10.58
C SER A 66 -8.85 6.20 9.31
N GLU A 67 -7.84 5.32 9.43
CA GLU A 67 -7.13 4.71 8.30
C GLU A 67 -8.08 4.12 7.23
N GLY A 68 -9.07 3.34 7.66
CA GLY A 68 -10.05 2.72 6.74
C GLY A 68 -10.92 3.74 6.01
N VAL A 69 -11.33 4.83 6.68
CA VAL A 69 -12.14 5.90 6.06
C VAL A 69 -11.31 6.65 5.02
N VAL A 70 -10.06 7.00 5.37
CA VAL A 70 -9.15 7.70 4.46
C VAL A 70 -8.91 6.86 3.20
N LEU A 71 -8.58 5.57 3.34
CA LEU A 71 -8.32 4.71 2.19
C LEU A 71 -9.56 4.52 1.31
N ASN A 72 -10.72 4.25 1.90
CA ASN A 72 -11.97 4.07 1.15
C ASN A 72 -12.36 5.33 0.38
N ARG A 73 -12.30 6.49 1.03
CA ARG A 73 -12.62 7.78 0.38
C ARG A 73 -11.59 8.13 -0.69
N THR A 74 -10.31 7.84 -0.46
CA THR A 74 -9.24 8.04 -1.46
C THR A 74 -9.51 7.19 -2.71
N VAL A 75 -9.85 5.91 -2.55
CA VAL A 75 -10.18 5.05 -3.69
C VAL A 75 -11.41 5.57 -4.44
N ALA A 76 -12.44 5.99 -3.72
CA ALA A 76 -13.62 6.60 -4.33
C ALA A 76 -13.26 7.87 -5.14
N PHE A 77 -12.40 8.73 -4.58
CA PHE A 77 -11.94 9.94 -5.26
C PHE A 77 -11.11 9.63 -6.51
N ILE A 78 -10.22 8.63 -6.47
CA ILE A 78 -9.45 8.20 -7.65
C ILE A 78 -10.40 7.74 -8.77
N ARG A 79 -11.45 6.97 -8.44
CA ARG A 79 -12.48 6.56 -9.42
C ARG A 79 -13.19 7.77 -10.02
N GLU A 80 -13.59 8.72 -9.20
CA GLU A 80 -14.21 9.99 -9.64
C GLU A 80 -13.29 10.76 -10.60
N GLN A 81 -12.00 10.87 -10.28
CA GLN A 81 -11.02 11.54 -11.16
C GLN A 81 -10.85 10.83 -12.50
N LEU A 82 -10.93 9.49 -12.55
CA LEU A 82 -10.87 8.74 -13.80
C LEU A 82 -12.12 8.98 -14.67
N VAL A 83 -13.31 9.05 -14.07
CA VAL A 83 -14.54 9.39 -14.79
C VAL A 83 -14.46 10.81 -15.34
N ARG A 84 -14.08 11.78 -14.51
CA ARG A 84 -13.88 13.17 -14.95
C ARG A 84 -12.86 13.29 -16.06
N ARG A 85 -11.77 12.49 -16.01
CA ARG A 85 -10.78 12.43 -17.09
C ARG A 85 -11.41 11.95 -18.39
N ARG A 86 -12.23 10.88 -18.36
CA ARG A 86 -12.95 10.38 -19.54
C ARG A 86 -13.83 11.46 -20.15
N GLU A 87 -14.58 12.18 -19.33
CA GLU A 87 -15.43 13.29 -19.79
C GLU A 87 -14.61 14.39 -20.49
N LEU A 88 -13.48 14.78 -19.91
CA LEU A 88 -12.59 15.78 -20.51
C LEU A 88 -11.99 15.32 -21.83
N VAL A 89 -11.59 14.04 -21.94
CA VAL A 89 -11.09 13.46 -23.19
C VAL A 89 -12.17 13.50 -24.26
N LEU A 90 -13.37 13.01 -23.97
CA LEU A 90 -14.50 13.02 -24.91
C LEU A 90 -14.89 14.44 -25.33
N ALA A 91 -14.92 15.38 -24.40
CA ALA A 91 -15.22 16.78 -24.70
C ALA A 91 -14.16 17.42 -25.60
N THR A 92 -12.89 17.04 -25.45
CA THR A 92 -11.79 17.55 -26.26
C THR A 92 -11.82 16.99 -27.68
N GLU A 93 -12.07 15.69 -27.81
CA GLU A 93 -12.24 15.03 -29.10
C GLU A 93 -13.48 15.53 -29.85
N ALA A 94 -14.57 15.82 -29.13
CA ALA A 94 -15.77 16.41 -29.70
C ALA A 94 -15.55 17.82 -30.28
N ARG A 95 -14.55 18.57 -29.77
CA ARG A 95 -14.10 19.84 -30.36
C ARG A 95 -13.16 19.65 -31.56
N GLY A 96 -12.86 18.41 -31.94
CA GLY A 96 -11.94 18.08 -33.02
C GLY A 96 -10.46 18.12 -32.62
N GLU A 97 -10.17 18.27 -31.33
CA GLU A 97 -8.80 18.30 -30.81
C GLU A 97 -8.29 16.87 -30.55
N HIS A 98 -7.01 16.63 -30.82
CA HIS A 98 -6.39 15.34 -30.58
C HIS A 98 -5.92 15.21 -29.13
N VAL A 99 -6.34 14.13 -28.46
CA VAL A 99 -5.85 13.77 -27.12
C VAL A 99 -4.78 12.70 -27.25
N SER A 100 -3.58 12.97 -26.71
CA SER A 100 -2.45 12.03 -26.78
C SER A 100 -2.74 10.69 -26.09
N LYS A 101 -2.03 9.63 -26.51
CA LYS A 101 -2.18 8.28 -25.94
C LYS A 101 -1.92 8.24 -24.43
N GLU A 102 -0.90 8.94 -23.96
CA GLU A 102 -0.57 9.05 -22.53
C GLU A 102 -1.72 9.61 -21.70
N LEU A 103 -2.49 10.54 -22.29
CA LEU A 103 -3.65 11.09 -21.62
C LEU A 103 -4.83 10.11 -21.57
N ARG A 104 -4.91 9.17 -22.51
CA ARG A 104 -5.97 8.15 -22.58
C ARG A 104 -5.66 6.90 -21.77
N GLU A 105 -4.40 6.51 -21.62
CA GLU A 105 -3.99 5.24 -21.01
C GLU A 105 -4.61 4.98 -19.61
N PRO A 106 -4.71 5.96 -18.70
CA PRO A 106 -5.37 5.72 -17.41
C PRO A 106 -6.86 5.33 -17.51
N LEU A 107 -7.54 5.63 -18.63
CA LEU A 107 -8.94 5.26 -18.84
C LEU A 107 -9.11 3.75 -19.04
N GLU A 108 -8.06 3.02 -19.42
CA GLU A 108 -8.10 1.56 -19.45
C GLU A 108 -8.32 0.97 -18.05
N ILE A 109 -7.79 1.63 -17.01
CA ILE A 109 -8.00 1.23 -15.63
C ILE A 109 -9.48 1.37 -15.28
N LEU A 110 -10.11 2.49 -15.68
CA LEU A 110 -11.54 2.71 -15.46
C LEU A 110 -12.37 1.61 -16.13
N ALA A 111 -12.09 1.28 -17.39
CA ALA A 111 -12.81 0.22 -18.11
C ALA A 111 -12.69 -1.16 -17.42
N ARG A 112 -11.49 -1.50 -16.91
CA ARG A 112 -11.28 -2.75 -16.14
C ARG A 112 -12.04 -2.74 -14.81
N LEU A 113 -12.12 -1.59 -14.13
CA LEU A 113 -12.87 -1.44 -12.89
C LEU A 113 -14.38 -1.60 -13.11
N GLU A 114 -14.92 -0.94 -14.13
CA GLU A 114 -16.33 -1.06 -14.54
C GLU A 114 -16.67 -2.50 -14.89
N GLU A 115 -15.81 -3.19 -15.64
CA GLU A 115 -16.02 -4.60 -15.99
C GLU A 115 -16.03 -5.51 -14.75
N ARG A 116 -15.08 -5.31 -13.82
CA ARG A 116 -15.05 -6.07 -12.57
C ARG A 116 -16.28 -5.83 -11.72
N ASP A 117 -16.74 -4.58 -11.63
CA ASP A 117 -17.90 -4.22 -10.83
C ASP A 117 -19.18 -4.85 -11.46
N ARG A 118 -19.32 -4.85 -12.80
CA ARG A 118 -20.36 -5.62 -13.51
C ARG A 118 -20.33 -7.12 -13.23
N GLN A 119 -19.15 -7.73 -13.26
CA GLN A 119 -19.00 -9.17 -12.97
C GLN A 119 -19.40 -9.51 -11.54
N ARG A 120 -19.11 -8.63 -10.58
CA ARG A 120 -19.52 -8.79 -9.19
C ARG A 120 -21.02 -8.72 -9.02
N GLU A 121 -21.69 -7.78 -9.71
CA GLU A 121 -23.15 -7.67 -9.71
C GLU A 121 -23.79 -8.94 -10.28
N LEU A 122 -23.34 -9.41 -11.45
CA LEU A 122 -23.86 -10.63 -12.07
C LEU A 122 -23.63 -11.89 -11.21
N ASN A 123 -22.47 -11.99 -10.55
CA ASN A 123 -22.19 -13.12 -9.66
C ASN A 123 -23.04 -13.05 -8.39
N GLY A 124 -23.22 -11.86 -7.81
CA GLY A 124 -24.10 -11.66 -6.65
C GLY A 124 -25.57 -11.95 -6.96
N GLU A 125 -26.06 -11.60 -8.15
CA GLU A 125 -27.41 -11.93 -8.61
C GLU A 125 -27.62 -13.43 -8.82
N ARG A 126 -26.59 -14.15 -9.27
CA ARG A 126 -26.64 -15.62 -9.39
C ARG A 126 -26.68 -16.32 -8.05
N GLU A 127 -25.90 -15.84 -7.08
CA GLU A 127 -25.90 -16.37 -5.71
C GLU A 127 -27.24 -16.08 -5.01
N ALA A 128 -27.80 -14.87 -5.18
CA ALA A 128 -29.09 -14.51 -4.58
C ALA A 128 -30.28 -15.28 -5.16
N ASN A 129 -30.21 -15.72 -6.42
CA ASN A 129 -31.27 -16.49 -7.08
C ASN A 129 -31.10 -18.02 -6.97
N GLY A 130 -30.04 -18.49 -6.30
CA GLY A 130 -29.64 -19.92 -6.27
C GLY A 130 -30.01 -20.70 -5.00
N ASP A 131 -30.71 -20.10 -4.03
CA ASP A 131 -30.96 -20.68 -2.68
C ASP A 131 -32.45 -20.92 -2.37
N ASP A 132 -33.29 -21.14 -3.39
CA ASP A 132 -34.72 -21.48 -3.22
C ASP A 132 -35.07 -22.79 -3.97
N SER A 133 -34.41 -23.90 -3.62
CA SER A 133 -34.77 -25.25 -4.08
C SER A 133 -34.42 -26.34 -3.07
#